data_AF-A0A7Y4KKV7-F1
#
_entry.id   AF-A0A7Y4KKV7-F1
#
_cell.length_a   1.000
_cell.length_b   1.000
_cell.length_c   1.000
_cell.angle_alpha   90.00
_cell.angle_beta   90.00
_cell.angle_gamma   90.00
#
_symmetry.space_group_name_H-M   'P 1'
#
loop_
_entity.id
_entity.type
_entity.pdbx_description
1 polymer ?
#
loop_
_entity_poly.entity_id
_entity_poly.type
_entity_poly.pdbx_seq_one_letter_code
_entity_poly.pdbx_strand_id
1 'polypeptide(L)'
;MKRPTPRALVVPGTVALLLLLPWLIYWSAVIHRYGLRDDYAILREAREEPGKILRVCASQGRPLYGWMLEASAKAAGGIDGLMGLRLLGVAGLGVLAAAVFLLLRREGWRTGSAALLAGFLTVTPSAQVVANWSICWPQAVALMLGLGAFAFARRAMGPPGEDAPVRWPFALAAVGSMATATLIYQVSGLFSAVLLAASLVVHRDVSLKDTARWMLKHLLVMGAGLTLAYVVTQVLFKAGVFPPSPRLTFEKHWVDKTVWALTHVFPNALALSALNEAPVGDMDGYWTMVVLTLTLLGVGVAVEGRRSGPVGVGRWLLALVTLSGAAYSVSFLAGERWPTYRTLNALTGVWAVFFAASLVNLGTVWPKHGPRMATALLTAFVAFSALLAHEQSLELFALPQGRELAVMQEGASLVVPDRKPRVFVLTARQSDSTAPFHYLDEFGSVSVDAEWVAKEMLKALVKERFPRERDVSGLYRFAAGPVAPEPRNYDILIDMRRQRVSAVNPILQKPR
;
A
#
# COMPACT_ATOMS: atom_id res chain seq x y z
N MET A 1 -7.74 29.94 -34.68
CA MET A 1 -7.25 29.05 -33.62
C MET A 1 -5.96 28.38 -34.07
N LYS A 2 -4.80 28.67 -33.44
CA LYS A 2 -3.53 28.01 -33.78
C LYS A 2 -3.54 26.59 -33.22
N ARG A 3 -3.38 25.57 -34.07
CA ARG A 3 -3.23 24.18 -33.62
C ARG A 3 -1.99 24.08 -32.71
N PRO A 4 -2.10 23.51 -31.50
CA PRO A 4 -0.95 23.31 -30.63
C PRO A 4 0.09 22.43 -31.35
N THR A 5 1.37 22.79 -31.22
CA THR A 5 2.46 22.01 -31.79
C THR A 5 2.54 20.64 -31.10
N PRO A 6 3.03 19.57 -31.76
CA PRO A 6 3.06 18.21 -31.19
C PRO A 6 3.78 18.13 -29.83
N ARG A 7 4.78 19.00 -29.58
CA ARG A 7 5.50 19.09 -28.31
C ARG A 7 4.67 19.68 -27.16
N ALA A 8 3.68 20.53 -27.45
CA ALA A 8 2.80 21.12 -26.45
C ALA A 8 1.84 20.10 -25.82
N LEU A 9 1.56 18.99 -26.51
CA LEU A 9 0.64 17.94 -26.07
C LEU A 9 1.33 16.82 -25.26
N VAL A 10 2.66 16.77 -25.21
CA VAL A 10 3.40 15.67 -24.57
C VAL A 10 3.13 15.62 -23.07
N VAL A 11 3.20 16.75 -22.37
CA VAL A 11 2.99 16.79 -20.91
C VAL A 11 1.53 16.47 -20.54
N PRO A 12 0.51 17.13 -21.12
CA PRO A 12 -0.89 16.79 -20.86
C PRO A 12 -1.23 15.34 -21.23
N GLY A 13 -0.74 14.85 -22.37
CA GLY A 13 -0.95 13.46 -22.80
C GLY A 13 -0.30 12.46 -21.83
N THR A 14 0.91 12.74 -21.35
CA THR A 14 1.57 11.89 -20.34
C THR A 14 0.80 11.87 -19.02
N VAL A 15 0.29 13.02 -18.58
CA VAL A 15 -0.56 13.10 -17.38
C VAL A 15 -1.82 12.25 -17.54
N ALA A 16 -2.50 12.35 -18.69
CA ALA A 16 -3.69 11.54 -18.98
C ALA A 16 -3.37 10.03 -18.97
N LEU A 17 -2.26 9.61 -19.58
CA LEU A 17 -1.82 8.22 -19.56
C LEU A 17 -1.52 7.73 -18.14
N LEU A 18 -0.85 8.54 -17.32
CA LEU A 18 -0.55 8.18 -15.92
C LEU A 18 -1.80 8.12 -15.04
N LEU A 19 -2.80 8.96 -15.30
CA LEU A 19 -4.10 8.88 -14.63
C LEU A 19 -4.82 7.58 -14.97
N LEU A 20 -4.72 7.10 -16.22
CA LEU A 20 -5.38 5.88 -16.71
C LEU A 20 -4.60 4.59 -16.41
N LEU A 21 -3.28 4.67 -16.19
CA LEU A 21 -2.44 3.49 -16.05
C LEU A 21 -2.88 2.55 -14.92
N PRO A 22 -3.14 3.00 -13.67
CA PRO A 22 -3.62 2.11 -12.62
C PRO A 22 -4.98 1.47 -12.93
N TRP A 23 -5.85 2.17 -13.68
CA TRP A 23 -7.12 1.59 -14.13
C TRP A 23 -6.88 0.41 -15.07
N LEU A 24 -6.02 0.58 -16.08
CA LEU A 24 -5.71 -0.49 -17.04
C LEU A 24 -5.07 -1.71 -16.39
N ILE A 25 -4.31 -1.52 -15.31
CA ILE A 25 -3.63 -2.61 -14.60
C ILE A 25 -4.59 -3.31 -13.65
N TYR A 26 -5.35 -2.56 -12.85
CA TYR A 26 -6.12 -3.13 -11.75
C TYR A 26 -7.59 -3.39 -12.05
N TRP A 27 -8.13 -2.94 -13.19
CA TRP A 27 -9.57 -3.02 -13.47
C TRP A 27 -10.12 -4.43 -13.28
N SER A 28 -9.40 -5.44 -13.80
CA SER A 28 -9.84 -6.83 -13.80
C SER A 28 -10.00 -7.31 -12.36
N ALA A 29 -9.07 -7.00 -11.46
CA ALA A 29 -9.15 -7.38 -10.06
C ALA A 29 -10.20 -6.56 -9.30
N VAL A 30 -10.24 -5.25 -9.52
CA VAL A 30 -11.05 -4.31 -8.72
C VAL A 30 -12.56 -4.51 -8.89
N ILE A 31 -13.00 -4.86 -10.10
CA ILE A 31 -14.43 -5.10 -10.40
C ILE A 31 -14.96 -6.43 -9.86
N HIS A 32 -14.10 -7.34 -9.41
CA HIS A 32 -14.59 -8.59 -8.82
C HIS A 32 -15.33 -8.31 -7.52
N ARG A 33 -16.37 -9.10 -7.28
CA ARG A 33 -17.15 -9.08 -6.05
C ARG A 33 -16.44 -9.89 -4.98
N TYR A 34 -15.77 -9.20 -4.07
CA TYR A 34 -15.14 -9.77 -2.88
C TYR A 34 -14.87 -8.69 -1.83
N GLY A 35 -14.72 -9.12 -0.58
CA GLY A 35 -13.99 -8.42 0.47
C GLY A 35 -12.80 -9.25 0.95
N LEU A 36 -11.84 -8.59 1.58
CA LEU A 36 -10.64 -9.19 2.16
C LEU A 36 -10.59 -8.93 3.66
N ARG A 37 -10.49 -10.00 4.45
CA ARG A 37 -10.30 -10.00 5.92
C ARG A 37 -11.23 -9.01 6.65
N ASP A 38 -10.69 -7.88 7.10
CA ASP A 38 -11.38 -6.87 7.91
C ASP A 38 -12.53 -6.18 7.17
N ASP A 39 -12.57 -6.24 5.83
CA ASP A 39 -13.63 -5.61 5.02
C ASP A 39 -15.03 -5.99 5.52
N TYR A 40 -15.24 -7.28 5.85
CA TYR A 40 -16.55 -7.78 6.29
C TYR A 40 -16.95 -7.23 7.66
N ALA A 41 -16.01 -7.22 8.61
CA ALA A 41 -16.26 -6.66 9.94
C ALA A 41 -16.53 -5.15 9.84
N ILE A 42 -15.76 -4.43 9.02
CA ILE A 42 -15.87 -2.98 8.83
C ILE A 42 -17.21 -2.59 8.20
N LEU A 43 -17.70 -3.35 7.21
CA LEU A 43 -19.04 -3.14 6.64
C LEU A 43 -20.13 -3.28 7.70
N ARG A 44 -20.02 -4.29 8.58
CA ARG A 44 -20.99 -4.48 9.65
C ARG A 44 -20.88 -3.37 10.70
N GLU A 45 -19.68 -3.09 11.19
CA GLU A 45 -19.45 -2.10 12.24
C GLU A 45 -19.90 -0.71 11.84
N ALA A 46 -19.67 -0.29 10.59
CA ALA A 46 -20.14 0.99 10.08
C ALA A 46 -21.68 1.12 10.09
N ARG A 47 -22.41 -0.01 10.02
CA ARG A 47 -23.88 -0.06 10.00
C ARG A 47 -24.48 -0.27 11.40
N GLU A 48 -23.90 -1.17 12.18
CA GLU A 48 -24.49 -1.68 13.42
C GLU A 48 -23.83 -1.09 14.68
N GLU A 49 -22.59 -0.62 14.60
CA GLU A 49 -21.86 -0.02 15.72
C GLU A 49 -21.18 1.31 15.31
N PRO A 50 -21.95 2.35 14.92
CA PRO A 50 -21.38 3.63 14.51
C PRO A 50 -20.42 4.21 15.56
N GLY A 51 -19.29 4.75 15.11
CA GLY A 51 -18.19 5.25 15.94
C GLY A 51 -17.18 4.19 16.37
N LYS A 52 -17.46 2.89 16.20
CA LYS A 52 -16.53 1.83 16.61
C LYS A 52 -15.26 1.83 15.78
N ILE A 53 -15.36 1.94 14.45
CA ILE A 53 -14.20 1.93 13.55
C ILE A 53 -13.33 3.16 13.85
N LEU A 54 -13.96 4.34 13.98
CA LEU A 54 -13.27 5.55 14.40
C LEU A 54 -12.52 5.34 15.73
N ARG A 55 -13.20 4.82 16.76
CA ARG A 55 -12.61 4.61 18.08
C ARG A 55 -11.44 3.63 18.04
N VAL A 56 -11.55 2.53 17.31
CA VAL A 56 -10.48 1.53 17.18
C VAL A 56 -9.28 2.12 16.45
N CYS A 57 -9.47 2.77 15.30
CA CYS A 57 -8.35 3.38 14.57
C CYS A 57 -7.73 4.56 15.33
N ALA A 58 -8.55 5.39 15.98
CA ALA A 58 -8.08 6.51 16.80
C ALA A 58 -7.27 6.04 18.02
N SER A 59 -7.64 4.91 18.65
CA SER A 59 -6.85 4.29 19.73
C SER A 59 -5.43 3.90 19.28
N GLN A 60 -5.23 3.74 17.97
CA GLN A 60 -3.95 3.41 17.34
C GLN A 60 -3.28 4.66 16.68
N GLY A 61 -3.75 5.87 17.03
CA GLY A 61 -3.20 7.13 16.52
C GLY A 61 -3.62 7.47 15.08
N ARG A 62 -4.68 6.84 14.56
CA ARG A 62 -5.19 7.05 13.20
C ARG A 62 -6.65 7.54 13.17
N PRO A 63 -6.98 8.66 13.82
CA PRO A 63 -8.37 9.13 13.92
C PRO A 63 -8.97 9.51 12.57
N LEU A 64 -8.20 10.15 11.68
CA LEU A 64 -8.71 10.55 10.37
C LEU A 64 -8.96 9.34 9.46
N TYR A 65 -8.10 8.31 9.55
CA TYR A 65 -8.34 7.05 8.86
C TYR A 65 -9.61 6.38 9.31
N GLY A 66 -9.80 6.25 10.64
CA GLY A 66 -11.01 5.66 11.20
C GLY A 66 -12.27 6.38 10.75
N TRP A 67 -12.25 7.72 10.74
CA TRP A 67 -13.35 8.53 10.25
C TRP A 67 -13.64 8.31 8.76
N MET A 68 -12.61 8.39 7.90
CA MET A 68 -12.75 8.18 6.46
C MET A 68 -13.26 6.77 6.16
N LEU A 69 -12.72 5.77 6.85
CA LEU A 69 -13.05 4.37 6.67
C LEU A 69 -14.49 4.08 7.12
N GLU A 70 -14.92 4.59 8.27
CA GLU A 70 -16.30 4.42 8.75
C GLU A 70 -17.31 5.08 7.81
N ALA A 71 -17.06 6.34 7.40
CA ALA A 71 -17.95 7.06 6.49
C ALA A 71 -18.06 6.36 5.13
N SER A 72 -16.94 5.89 4.59
CA SER A 72 -16.91 5.22 3.29
C SER A 72 -17.47 3.79 3.32
N ALA A 73 -17.22 3.02 4.38
CA ALA A 73 -17.83 1.71 4.58
C ALA A 73 -19.36 1.80 4.75
N LYS A 74 -19.84 2.83 5.47
CA LYS A 74 -21.27 3.12 5.57
C LYS A 74 -21.88 3.44 4.20
N ALA A 75 -21.17 4.21 3.38
CA ALA A 75 -21.61 4.54 2.02
C ALA A 75 -21.56 3.33 1.07
N ALA A 76 -20.61 2.40 1.25
CA ALA A 76 -20.52 1.17 0.49
C ALA A 76 -21.71 0.24 0.74
N GLY A 77 -22.20 0.18 1.98
CA GLY A 77 -23.46 -0.49 2.35
C GLY A 77 -23.45 -2.03 2.38
N GLY A 78 -22.62 -2.67 1.55
CA GLY A 78 -22.50 -4.12 1.43
C GLY A 78 -21.26 -4.55 0.64
N ILE A 79 -21.18 -5.84 0.30
CA ILE A 79 -20.00 -6.42 -0.35
C ILE A 79 -19.78 -5.81 -1.74
N ASP A 80 -20.86 -5.56 -2.50
CA ASP A 80 -20.77 -4.94 -3.82
C ASP A 80 -20.17 -3.52 -3.77
N GLY A 81 -20.45 -2.78 -2.70
CA GLY A 81 -19.92 -1.43 -2.50
C GLY A 81 -18.41 -1.39 -2.22
N LEU A 82 -17.79 -2.51 -1.83
CA LEU A 82 -16.34 -2.60 -1.63
C LEU A 82 -15.55 -2.35 -2.92
N MET A 83 -16.16 -2.65 -4.08
CA MET A 83 -15.62 -2.27 -5.40
C MET A 83 -15.41 -0.76 -5.46
N GLY A 84 -16.37 0.04 -5.00
CA GLY A 84 -16.27 1.50 -4.98
C GLY A 84 -15.06 2.00 -4.19
N LEU A 85 -14.75 1.36 -3.06
CA LEU A 85 -13.58 1.72 -2.24
C LEU A 85 -12.27 1.36 -2.93
N ARG A 86 -12.18 0.20 -3.58
CA ARG A 86 -11.03 -0.18 -4.40
C ARG A 86 -10.83 0.80 -5.57
N LEU A 87 -11.91 1.20 -6.24
CA LEU A 87 -11.90 2.21 -7.31
C LEU A 87 -11.37 3.56 -6.82
N LEU A 88 -11.71 3.99 -5.60
CA LEU A 88 -11.13 5.19 -4.99
C LEU A 88 -9.62 5.03 -4.76
N GLY A 89 -9.16 3.85 -4.34
CA GLY A 89 -7.74 3.52 -4.23
C GLY A 89 -7.01 3.65 -5.56
N VAL A 90 -7.54 3.03 -6.62
CA VAL A 90 -6.99 3.10 -7.99
C VAL A 90 -6.99 4.52 -8.55
N ALA A 91 -8.08 5.27 -8.36
CA ALA A 91 -8.16 6.67 -8.76
C ALA A 91 -7.10 7.51 -8.04
N GLY A 92 -6.94 7.30 -6.72
CA GLY A 92 -5.91 7.94 -5.92
C GLY A 92 -4.49 7.63 -6.40
N LEU A 93 -4.21 6.38 -6.79
CA LEU A 93 -2.94 5.99 -7.41
C LEU A 93 -2.72 6.69 -8.77
N GLY A 94 -3.76 6.84 -9.59
CA GLY A 94 -3.66 7.58 -10.87
C GLY A 94 -3.28 9.04 -10.65
N VAL A 95 -3.94 9.72 -9.70
CA VAL A 95 -3.63 11.10 -9.31
C VAL A 95 -2.22 11.19 -8.72
N LEU A 96 -1.82 10.22 -7.91
CA LEU A 96 -0.48 10.10 -7.35
C LEU A 96 0.58 10.05 -8.47
N ALA A 97 0.44 9.18 -9.46
CA ALA A 97 1.38 9.09 -10.60
C ALA A 97 1.46 10.42 -11.36
N ALA A 98 0.33 11.03 -11.69
CA ALA A 98 0.31 12.33 -12.36
C ALA A 98 1.03 13.42 -11.54
N ALA A 99 0.76 13.50 -10.23
CA ALA A 99 1.37 14.48 -9.34
C ALA A 99 2.88 14.25 -9.17
N VAL A 100 3.32 13.00 -8.97
CA VAL A 100 4.74 12.64 -8.94
C VAL A 100 5.41 13.07 -10.23
N PHE A 101 4.85 12.72 -11.40
CA PHE A 101 5.42 13.10 -12.68
C PHE A 101 5.59 14.61 -12.82
N LEU A 102 4.57 15.40 -12.49
CA LEU A 102 4.62 16.85 -12.58
C LEU A 102 5.69 17.45 -11.64
N LEU A 103 5.84 16.90 -10.43
CA LEU A 103 6.87 17.33 -9.48
C LEU A 103 8.26 16.93 -9.95
N LEU A 104 8.46 15.70 -10.43
CA LEU A 104 9.73 15.26 -11.01
C LEU A 104 10.15 16.16 -12.20
N ARG A 105 9.20 16.53 -13.06
CA ARG A 105 9.44 17.46 -14.17
C ARG A 105 9.87 18.84 -13.68
N ARG A 106 9.25 19.35 -12.61
CA ARG A 106 9.64 20.62 -11.97
C ARG A 106 11.02 20.56 -11.33
N GLU A 107 11.41 19.41 -10.79
CA GLU A 107 12.75 19.18 -10.23
C GLU A 107 13.82 18.89 -11.30
N GLY A 108 13.47 18.88 -12.60
CA GLY A 108 14.41 18.77 -13.71
C GLY A 108 14.57 17.37 -14.32
N TRP A 109 13.77 16.38 -13.92
CA TRP A 109 13.81 15.06 -14.54
C TRP A 109 13.38 15.10 -16.01
N ARG A 110 14.03 14.28 -16.85
CA ARG A 110 13.62 14.07 -18.24
C ARG A 110 12.24 13.43 -18.30
N THR A 111 11.44 13.79 -19.32
CA THR A 111 10.04 13.37 -19.44
C THR A 111 9.86 11.86 -19.35
N GLY A 112 10.65 11.09 -20.11
CA GLY A 112 10.55 9.63 -20.14
C GLY A 112 10.83 9.00 -18.77
N SER A 113 11.98 9.31 -18.16
CA SER A 113 12.34 8.78 -16.83
C SER A 113 11.37 9.22 -15.74
N ALA A 114 10.88 10.47 -15.79
CA ALA A 114 9.90 10.97 -14.83
C ALA A 114 8.56 10.21 -14.94
N ALA A 115 8.08 9.99 -16.17
CA ALA A 115 6.83 9.28 -16.41
C ALA A 115 6.94 7.80 -16.01
N LEU A 116 8.04 7.15 -16.38
CA LEU A 116 8.29 5.74 -16.06
C LEU A 116 8.44 5.53 -14.55
N LEU A 117 9.19 6.37 -13.84
CA LEU A 117 9.29 6.29 -12.38
C LEU A 117 7.93 6.55 -11.71
N ALA A 118 7.19 7.56 -12.17
CA ALA A 118 5.87 7.86 -11.63
C ALA A 118 4.87 6.70 -11.82
N GLY A 119 4.85 6.08 -13.01
CA GLY A 119 4.03 4.90 -13.29
C GLY A 119 4.50 3.66 -12.54
N PHE A 120 5.82 3.50 -12.34
CA PHE A 120 6.37 2.40 -11.56
C PHE A 120 5.87 2.41 -10.11
N LEU A 121 5.86 3.58 -9.49
CA LEU A 121 5.46 3.72 -8.08
C LEU A 121 4.02 3.27 -7.83
N THR A 122 3.14 3.28 -8.85
CA THR A 122 1.75 2.80 -8.74
C THR A 122 1.58 1.32 -9.05
N VAL A 123 2.65 0.60 -9.38
CA VAL A 123 2.63 -0.86 -9.65
C VAL A 123 3.50 -1.65 -8.68
N THR A 124 4.10 -0.99 -7.70
CA THR A 124 4.81 -1.67 -6.60
C THR A 124 3.85 -2.56 -5.81
N PRO A 125 4.33 -3.63 -5.16
CA PRO A 125 3.51 -4.46 -4.27
C PRO A 125 2.66 -3.66 -3.28
N SER A 126 3.25 -2.62 -2.69
CA SER A 126 2.58 -1.71 -1.77
C SER A 126 1.39 -0.97 -2.40
N ALA A 127 1.49 -0.59 -3.68
CA ALA A 127 0.40 0.00 -4.44
C ALA A 127 -0.68 -1.03 -4.82
N GLN A 128 -0.30 -2.28 -5.08
CA GLN A 128 -1.26 -3.37 -5.32
C GLN A 128 -2.15 -3.61 -4.10
N VAL A 129 -1.61 -3.54 -2.88
CA VAL A 129 -2.41 -3.65 -1.65
C VAL A 129 -3.42 -2.51 -1.56
N VAL A 130 -3.01 -1.28 -1.87
CA VAL A 130 -3.91 -0.10 -1.89
C VAL A 130 -5.01 -0.24 -2.95
N ALA A 131 -4.72 -0.85 -4.09
CA ALA A 131 -5.68 -1.06 -5.16
C ALA A 131 -6.71 -2.16 -4.84
N ASN A 132 -6.29 -3.25 -4.20
CA ASN A 132 -7.10 -4.47 -4.06
C ASN A 132 -7.74 -4.66 -2.68
N TRP A 133 -7.22 -4.03 -1.62
CA TRP A 133 -7.82 -4.12 -0.30
C TRP A 133 -8.65 -2.87 0.00
N SER A 134 -9.98 -3.02 0.05
CA SER A 134 -10.91 -1.89 0.13
C SER A 134 -10.61 -0.93 1.28
N ILE A 135 -10.25 -1.43 2.46
CA ILE A 135 -9.95 -0.57 3.62
C ILE A 135 -8.70 0.29 3.41
N CYS A 136 -7.83 -0.04 2.47
CA CYS A 136 -6.57 0.65 2.23
C CYS A 136 -6.72 1.92 1.37
N TRP A 137 -7.91 2.20 0.79
CA TRP A 137 -8.12 3.39 -0.03
C TRP A 137 -7.71 4.73 0.64
N PRO A 138 -7.89 4.95 1.97
CA PRO A 138 -7.46 6.20 2.62
C PRO A 138 -5.94 6.39 2.57
N GLN A 139 -5.16 5.31 2.41
CA GLN A 139 -3.71 5.40 2.27
C GLN A 139 -3.33 6.18 1.00
N ALA A 140 -4.12 6.10 -0.08
CA ALA A 140 -3.87 6.89 -1.29
C ALA A 140 -3.97 8.40 -1.00
N VAL A 141 -4.90 8.82 -0.13
CA VAL A 141 -5.00 10.21 0.34
C VAL A 141 -3.79 10.59 1.18
N ALA A 142 -3.36 9.71 2.10
CA ALA A 142 -2.16 9.95 2.89
C ALA A 142 -0.89 10.09 2.03
N LEU A 143 -0.74 9.28 0.97
CA LEU A 143 0.35 9.40 0.00
C LEU A 143 0.33 10.77 -0.69
N MET A 144 -0.83 11.21 -1.19
CA MET A 144 -0.98 12.54 -1.81
C MET A 144 -0.67 13.69 -0.85
N LEU A 145 -1.05 13.57 0.43
CA LEU A 145 -0.69 14.54 1.46
C LEU A 145 0.82 14.52 1.79
N GLY A 146 1.47 13.36 1.70
CA GLY A 146 2.93 13.24 1.76
C GLY A 146 3.61 13.98 0.59
N LEU A 147 3.08 13.87 -0.64
CA LEU A 147 3.52 14.70 -1.76
C LEU A 147 3.29 16.19 -1.53
N GLY A 148 2.12 16.54 -1.02
CA GLY A 148 1.77 17.90 -0.65
C GLY A 148 2.77 18.49 0.35
N ALA A 149 3.16 17.71 1.36
CA ALA A 149 4.16 18.11 2.34
C ALA A 149 5.51 18.44 1.66
N PHE A 150 5.99 17.59 0.75
CA PHE A 150 7.20 17.89 -0.03
C PHE A 150 7.02 19.15 -0.90
N ALA A 151 5.93 19.27 -1.66
CA ALA A 151 5.70 20.38 -2.56
C ALA A 151 5.63 21.74 -1.84
N PHE A 152 4.96 21.78 -0.68
CA PHE A 152 4.90 22.96 0.17
C PHE A 152 6.26 23.26 0.82
N ALA A 153 6.97 22.24 1.32
CA ALA A 153 8.32 22.39 1.86
C ALA A 153 9.28 22.98 0.82
N ARG A 154 9.25 22.45 -0.40
CA ARG A 154 10.03 22.91 -1.56
C ARG A 154 9.74 24.37 -1.90
N ARG A 155 8.48 24.79 -1.82
CA ARG A 155 8.04 26.18 -2.05
C ARG A 155 8.45 27.11 -0.91
N ALA A 156 8.47 26.60 0.32
CA ALA A 156 8.88 27.34 1.51
C ALA A 156 10.37 27.65 1.53
N MET A 157 11.20 26.70 1.08
CA MET A 157 12.65 26.73 1.26
C MET A 157 13.46 27.03 0.01
N GLY A 158 12.88 26.94 -1.18
CA GLY A 158 13.63 27.08 -2.43
C GLY A 158 14.46 25.84 -2.80
N PRO A 159 15.18 25.88 -3.93
CA PRO A 159 16.06 24.78 -4.37
C PRO A 159 17.26 24.63 -3.44
N PRO A 160 17.93 23.46 -3.47
CA PRO A 160 19.20 23.30 -2.78
C PRO A 160 20.24 24.30 -3.33
N GLY A 161 20.99 24.94 -2.44
CA GLY A 161 22.05 25.91 -2.80
C GLY A 161 21.60 27.37 -2.92
N GLU A 162 20.29 27.66 -2.91
CA GLU A 162 19.78 29.04 -2.84
C GLU A 162 19.44 29.41 -1.39
N ASP A 163 20.04 30.50 -0.90
CA ASP A 163 19.67 31.10 0.38
C ASP A 163 18.46 32.04 0.17
N ALA A 164 17.27 31.45 0.26
CA ALA A 164 16.00 32.18 0.25
C ALA A 164 15.40 32.26 1.65
N PRO A 165 14.75 33.38 2.03
CA PRO A 165 14.00 33.46 3.27
C PRO A 165 12.86 32.45 3.28
N VAL A 166 12.65 31.80 4.43
CA VAL A 166 11.60 30.79 4.59
C VAL A 166 10.23 31.44 4.43
N ARG A 167 9.44 30.92 3.50
CA ARG A 167 8.05 31.36 3.30
C ARG A 167 7.14 30.59 4.27
N TRP A 168 6.98 31.14 5.47
CA TRP A 168 6.26 30.51 6.58
C TRP A 168 4.88 29.91 6.25
N PRO A 169 4.00 30.56 5.45
CA PRO A 169 2.71 29.95 5.11
C PRO A 169 2.85 28.57 4.44
N PHE A 170 3.84 28.41 3.56
CA PHE A 170 4.12 27.12 2.92
C PHE A 170 4.79 26.15 3.88
N ALA A 171 5.64 26.61 4.81
CA ALA A 171 6.23 25.73 5.82
C ALA A 171 5.14 25.16 6.75
N LEU A 172 4.20 25.98 7.21
CA LEU A 172 3.05 25.56 8.02
C LEU A 172 2.14 24.59 7.24
N ALA A 173 1.86 24.89 5.97
CA ALA A 173 1.10 23.98 5.10
C ALA A 173 1.82 22.62 4.93
N ALA A 174 3.15 22.61 4.83
CA ALA A 174 3.93 21.38 4.71
C ALA A 174 3.82 20.52 5.98
N VAL A 175 3.99 21.14 7.16
CA VAL A 175 3.85 20.48 8.46
C VAL A 175 2.42 19.96 8.65
N GLY A 176 1.41 20.79 8.36
CA GLY A 176 0.00 20.40 8.45
C GLY A 176 -0.37 19.25 7.50
N SER A 177 0.15 19.26 6.28
CA SER A 177 -0.05 18.18 5.31
C SER A 177 0.58 16.87 5.80
N MET A 178 1.81 16.91 6.32
CA MET A 178 2.48 15.74 6.92
C MET A 178 1.74 15.21 8.15
N ALA A 179 1.30 16.10 9.04
CA ALA A 179 0.54 15.71 10.24
C ALA A 179 -0.80 15.05 9.87
N THR A 180 -1.51 15.63 8.89
CA THR A 180 -2.78 15.08 8.38
C THR A 180 -2.55 13.71 7.73
N ALA A 181 -1.52 13.57 6.90
CA ALA A 181 -1.13 12.28 6.33
C ALA A 181 -0.85 11.25 7.42
N THR A 182 -0.16 11.67 8.49
CA THR A 182 0.21 10.80 9.61
C THR A 182 -1.01 10.33 10.41
N LEU A 183 -1.98 11.21 10.65
CA LEU A 183 -3.25 10.90 11.32
C LEU A 183 -4.19 10.01 10.48
N ILE A 184 -3.91 9.88 9.17
CA ILE A 184 -4.52 8.87 8.31
C ILE A 184 -3.66 7.59 8.35
N TYR A 185 -2.47 7.63 7.79
CA TYR A 185 -1.59 6.46 7.75
C TYR A 185 -0.13 6.90 7.83
N GLN A 186 0.49 6.64 8.99
CA GLN A 186 1.78 7.22 9.38
C GLN A 186 2.89 6.99 8.35
N VAL A 187 3.02 5.76 7.87
CA VAL A 187 4.06 5.35 6.92
C VAL A 187 3.84 5.93 5.51
N SER A 188 2.59 6.21 5.12
CA SER A 188 2.30 6.83 3.81
C SER A 188 2.66 8.31 3.78
N GLY A 189 2.60 9.02 4.93
CA GLY A 189 3.07 10.40 5.03
C GLY A 189 4.55 10.56 4.67
N LEU A 190 5.36 9.54 4.99
CA LEU A 190 6.80 9.51 4.72
C LEU A 190 7.16 9.41 3.23
N PHE A 191 6.17 9.27 2.34
CA PHE A 191 6.38 9.29 0.90
C PHE A 191 6.99 10.60 0.40
N SER A 192 6.97 11.67 1.20
CA SER A 192 7.76 12.89 0.94
C SER A 192 9.26 12.60 0.75
N ALA A 193 9.81 11.56 1.40
CA ALA A 193 11.20 11.14 1.25
C ALA A 193 11.53 10.67 -0.18
N VAL A 194 10.55 10.12 -0.91
CA VAL A 194 10.71 9.67 -2.30
C VAL A 194 11.00 10.87 -3.21
N LEU A 195 10.23 11.95 -3.10
CA LEU A 195 10.46 13.16 -3.89
C LEU A 195 11.72 13.91 -3.47
N LEU A 196 12.06 13.86 -2.18
CA LEU A 196 13.34 14.38 -1.69
C LEU A 196 14.51 13.63 -2.32
N ALA A 197 14.48 12.29 -2.34
CA ALA A 197 15.46 11.48 -3.03
C ALA A 197 15.55 11.87 -4.51
N ALA A 198 14.40 12.02 -5.17
CA ALA A 198 14.35 12.32 -6.59
C ALA A 198 14.91 13.70 -6.93
N SER A 199 14.67 14.70 -6.08
CA SER A 199 15.25 16.03 -6.24
C SER A 199 16.77 16.02 -6.05
N LEU A 200 17.27 15.33 -5.01
CA LEU A 200 18.71 15.23 -4.73
C LEU A 200 19.48 14.53 -5.85
N VAL A 201 18.87 13.53 -6.48
CA VAL A 201 19.47 12.83 -7.63
C VAL A 201 19.67 13.76 -8.83
N VAL A 202 18.89 14.83 -9.00
CA VAL A 202 19.04 15.75 -10.14
C VAL A 202 19.92 16.95 -9.80
N HIS A 203 19.86 17.46 -8.57
CA HIS A 203 20.63 18.64 -8.14
C HIS A 203 22.08 18.26 -7.77
N ARG A 204 22.82 17.77 -8.77
CA ARG A 204 24.17 17.21 -8.60
C ARG A 204 25.31 18.21 -8.59
N ASP A 205 25.03 19.45 -8.93
CA ASP A 205 26.07 20.49 -8.99
C ASP A 205 26.15 21.27 -7.67
N VAL A 206 25.29 20.94 -6.70
CA VAL A 206 25.24 21.59 -5.38
C VAL A 206 26.26 20.95 -4.44
N SER A 207 26.88 21.77 -3.58
CA SER A 207 27.84 21.33 -2.58
C SER A 207 27.23 20.29 -1.62
N LEU A 208 28.07 19.41 -1.06
CA LEU A 208 27.62 18.42 -0.07
C LEU A 208 27.01 19.08 1.17
N LYS A 209 27.58 20.22 1.61
CA LYS A 209 27.10 20.98 2.78
C LYS A 209 25.71 21.54 2.53
N ASP A 210 25.47 22.14 1.37
CA ASP A 210 24.16 22.72 1.04
C ASP A 210 23.12 21.63 0.80
N THR A 211 23.53 20.50 0.20
CA THR A 211 22.70 19.29 0.08
C THR A 211 22.27 18.79 1.46
N ALA A 212 23.21 18.60 2.38
CA ALA A 212 22.92 18.14 3.73
C ALA A 212 22.03 19.12 4.50
N ARG A 213 22.28 20.44 4.39
CA ARG A 213 21.44 21.47 5.01
C ARG A 213 20.03 21.45 4.45
N TRP A 214 19.87 21.36 3.13
CA TRP A 214 18.56 21.34 2.48
C TRP A 214 17.77 20.07 2.80
N MET A 215 18.44 18.91 2.82
CA MET A 215 17.87 17.65 3.27
C MET A 215 17.43 17.73 4.74
N LEU A 216 18.28 18.26 5.62
CA LEU A 216 17.96 18.47 7.04
C LEU A 216 16.69 19.32 7.21
N LYS A 217 16.54 20.42 6.46
CA LYS A 217 15.34 21.25 6.56
C LYS A 217 14.06 20.48 6.17
N HIS A 218 14.11 19.61 5.15
CA HIS A 218 12.97 18.75 4.81
C HIS A 218 12.69 17.69 5.88
N LEU A 219 13.73 17.09 6.44
CA LEU A 219 13.60 16.15 7.55
C LEU A 219 13.02 16.81 8.81
N LEU A 220 13.34 18.08 9.06
CA LEU A 220 12.73 18.88 10.13
C LEU A 220 11.24 19.10 9.88
N VAL A 221 10.81 19.35 8.63
CA VAL A 221 9.38 19.44 8.29
C VAL A 221 8.68 18.10 8.53
N MET A 222 9.29 16.99 8.11
CA MET A 222 8.76 15.64 8.36
C MET A 222 8.63 15.38 9.87
N GLY A 223 9.70 15.62 10.63
CA GLY A 223 9.74 15.44 12.08
C GLY A 223 8.74 16.33 12.82
N ALA A 224 8.58 17.59 12.40
CA ALA A 224 7.59 18.51 12.96
C ALA A 224 6.15 18.02 12.70
N GLY A 225 5.86 17.52 11.48
CA GLY A 225 4.54 16.96 11.15
C GLY A 225 4.21 15.69 11.94
N LEU A 226 5.17 14.76 12.06
CA LEU A 226 5.04 13.57 12.90
C LEU A 226 4.82 13.94 14.39
N THR A 227 5.60 14.90 14.89
CA THR A 227 5.48 15.40 16.26
C THR A 227 4.10 16.03 16.49
N LEU A 228 3.61 16.84 15.55
CA LEU A 228 2.29 17.45 15.65
C LEU A 228 1.18 16.38 15.68
N ALA A 229 1.24 15.37 14.79
CA ALA A 229 0.29 14.26 14.81
C ALA A 229 0.33 13.46 16.13
N TYR A 230 1.53 13.24 16.66
CA TYR A 230 1.71 12.61 17.97
C TYR A 230 1.10 13.45 19.10
N VAL A 231 1.35 14.76 19.12
CA VAL A 231 0.77 15.68 20.12
C VAL A 231 -0.76 15.67 20.04
N VAL A 232 -1.34 15.76 18.83
CA VAL A 232 -2.79 15.66 18.64
C VAL A 232 -3.33 14.34 19.21
N THR A 233 -2.68 13.23 18.91
CA THR A 233 -3.08 11.91 19.42
C THR A 233 -3.01 11.84 20.95
N GLN A 234 -1.92 12.35 21.55
CA GLN A 234 -1.76 12.39 23.00
C GLN A 234 -2.79 13.28 23.70
N VAL A 235 -3.13 14.43 23.09
CA VAL A 235 -4.19 15.31 23.59
C VAL A 235 -5.53 14.58 23.56
N LEU A 236 -5.86 13.88 22.47
CA LEU A 236 -7.10 13.09 22.37
C LEU A 236 -7.17 11.99 23.44
N PHE A 237 -6.05 11.33 23.75
CA PHE A 237 -5.99 10.32 24.81
C PHE A 237 -6.14 10.92 26.20
N LYS A 238 -5.39 11.99 26.51
CA LYS A 238 -5.45 12.66 27.82
C LYS A 238 -6.79 13.32 28.09
N ALA A 239 -7.45 13.82 27.06
CA ALA A 239 -8.81 14.36 27.15
C ALA A 239 -9.89 13.27 27.28
N GLY A 240 -9.52 11.98 27.23
CA GLY A 240 -10.46 10.87 27.36
C GLY A 240 -11.34 10.65 26.13
N VAL A 241 -11.04 11.29 24.99
CA VAL A 241 -11.81 11.14 23.74
C VAL A 241 -11.67 9.72 23.20
N PHE A 242 -10.45 9.17 23.23
CA PHE A 242 -10.17 7.79 22.83
C PHE A 242 -9.21 7.12 23.83
N PRO A 243 -9.42 5.83 24.17
CA PRO A 243 -8.45 5.08 24.97
C PRO A 243 -7.24 4.71 24.09
N PRO A 244 -6.00 4.69 24.64
CA PRO A 244 -4.83 4.23 23.91
C PRO A 244 -4.88 2.70 23.70
N SER A 245 -4.50 2.24 22.51
CA SER A 245 -4.40 0.81 22.20
C SER A 245 -3.15 0.18 22.81
N PRO A 246 -3.23 -1.06 23.34
CA PRO A 246 -2.04 -1.83 23.73
C PRO A 246 -1.08 -2.10 22.58
N ARG A 247 -1.53 -1.98 21.32
CA ARG A 247 -0.67 -2.12 20.13
C ARG A 247 0.27 -0.95 19.92
N LEU A 248 0.00 0.20 20.54
CA LEU A 248 0.84 1.40 20.42
C LEU A 248 2.05 1.26 21.36
N THR A 249 3.03 0.47 20.92
CA THR A 249 4.26 0.20 21.66
C THR A 249 5.48 0.63 20.85
N PHE A 250 6.45 1.21 21.55
CA PHE A 250 7.75 1.50 20.97
C PHE A 250 8.68 0.29 21.08
N GLU A 251 9.54 0.11 20.08
CA GLU A 251 10.60 -0.89 20.11
C GLU A 251 11.56 -0.61 21.28
N LYS A 252 12.00 -1.69 21.93
CA LYS A 252 12.96 -1.64 23.04
C LYS A 252 14.27 -2.35 22.70
N HIS A 253 14.24 -3.28 21.74
CA HIS A 253 15.35 -4.13 21.32
C HIS A 253 15.86 -3.66 19.95
N TRP A 254 16.58 -2.54 19.96
CA TRP A 254 17.03 -1.85 18.75
C TRP A 254 17.95 -2.69 17.87
N VAL A 255 18.90 -3.42 18.46
CA VAL A 255 19.84 -4.27 17.72
C VAL A 255 19.09 -5.39 16.99
N ASP A 256 18.24 -6.12 17.70
CA ASP A 256 17.43 -7.20 17.11
C ASP A 256 16.49 -6.65 16.04
N LYS A 257 15.89 -5.48 16.26
CA LYS A 257 15.05 -4.80 15.27
C LYS A 257 15.85 -4.39 14.02
N THR A 258 17.08 -3.92 14.18
CA THR A 258 17.98 -3.61 13.05
C THR A 258 18.30 -4.87 12.25
N VAL A 259 18.71 -5.96 12.90
CA VAL A 259 18.99 -7.23 12.22
C VAL A 259 17.74 -7.75 11.50
N TRP A 260 16.59 -7.70 12.16
CA TRP A 260 15.31 -8.09 11.56
C TRP A 260 14.95 -7.22 10.35
N ALA A 261 15.10 -5.90 10.45
CA ALA A 261 14.83 -5.01 9.32
C ALA A 261 15.76 -5.30 8.14
N LEU A 262 17.06 -5.49 8.39
CA LEU A 262 18.03 -5.81 7.34
C LEU A 262 17.76 -7.15 6.64
N THR A 263 17.15 -8.12 7.34
CA THR A 263 16.92 -9.47 6.82
C THR A 263 15.51 -9.68 6.27
N HIS A 264 14.51 -8.95 6.74
CA HIS A 264 13.10 -9.16 6.37
C HIS A 264 12.45 -7.95 5.68
N VAL A 265 12.94 -6.73 5.92
CA VAL A 265 12.34 -5.50 5.38
C VAL A 265 13.09 -5.00 4.16
N PHE A 266 14.40 -4.81 4.28
CA PHE A 266 15.22 -4.28 3.19
C PHE A 266 15.17 -5.15 1.94
N PRO A 267 15.25 -6.50 2.03
CA PRO A 267 15.11 -7.36 0.86
C PRO A 267 13.76 -7.14 0.13
N ASN A 268 12.65 -6.98 0.87
CA ASN A 268 11.35 -6.69 0.26
C ASN A 268 11.30 -5.34 -0.46
N ALA A 269 11.98 -4.32 0.07
CA ALA A 269 12.08 -3.03 -0.60
C ALA A 269 13.00 -3.08 -1.84
N LEU A 270 14.09 -3.86 -1.78
CA LEU A 270 15.06 -4.05 -2.86
C LEU A 270 14.54 -4.91 -4.02
N ALA A 271 13.60 -5.81 -3.73
CA ALA A 271 12.95 -6.63 -4.75
C ALA A 271 12.08 -5.78 -5.72
N LEU A 272 11.78 -4.52 -5.36
CA LEU A 272 11.05 -3.52 -6.13
C LEU A 272 9.65 -3.98 -6.59
N SER A 273 9.57 -4.82 -7.62
CA SER A 273 8.35 -5.39 -8.17
C SER A 273 8.11 -6.86 -7.81
N ALA A 274 9.16 -7.61 -7.45
CA ALA A 274 9.02 -9.02 -7.09
C ALA A 274 8.50 -9.19 -5.65
N LEU A 275 7.58 -10.15 -5.49
CA LEU A 275 7.02 -10.51 -4.18
C LEU A 275 7.90 -11.53 -3.47
N ASN A 276 7.89 -11.46 -2.14
CA ASN A 276 8.42 -12.51 -1.30
C ASN A 276 7.37 -13.62 -1.22
N GLU A 277 7.70 -14.81 -1.71
CA GLU A 277 6.77 -15.95 -1.77
C GLU A 277 6.96 -16.94 -0.61
N ALA A 278 7.76 -16.58 0.40
CA ALA A 278 8.05 -17.44 1.53
C ALA A 278 6.78 -17.68 2.40
N PRO A 279 6.59 -18.91 2.94
CA PRO A 279 7.56 -20.00 2.99
C PRO A 279 7.43 -21.05 1.87
N VAL A 280 6.48 -20.91 0.93
CA VAL A 280 6.05 -22.01 0.04
C VAL A 280 6.44 -21.81 -1.43
N GLY A 281 6.62 -20.57 -1.88
CA GLY A 281 6.90 -20.25 -3.28
C GLY A 281 8.37 -20.19 -3.66
N ASP A 282 8.61 -20.02 -4.95
CA ASP A 282 9.96 -19.92 -5.52
C ASP A 282 10.52 -18.51 -5.27
N MET A 283 11.67 -18.46 -4.62
CA MET A 283 12.31 -17.20 -4.23
C MET A 283 13.35 -16.73 -5.25
N ASP A 284 13.54 -17.45 -6.36
CA ASP A 284 14.56 -17.14 -7.37
C ASP A 284 14.31 -15.78 -8.03
N GLY A 285 13.07 -15.50 -8.44
CA GLY A 285 12.70 -14.20 -9.00
C GLY A 285 12.89 -13.05 -8.02
N TYR A 286 12.50 -13.28 -6.76
CA TYR A 286 12.66 -12.32 -5.67
C TYR A 286 14.13 -11.96 -5.43
N TRP A 287 15.00 -12.96 -5.22
CA TRP A 287 16.42 -12.71 -4.97
C TRP A 287 17.16 -12.20 -6.20
N THR A 288 16.76 -12.63 -7.40
CA THR A 288 17.28 -12.06 -8.65
C THR A 288 17.04 -10.55 -8.71
N MET A 289 15.85 -10.09 -8.33
CA MET A 289 15.53 -8.66 -8.29
C MET A 289 16.30 -7.91 -7.20
N VAL A 290 16.47 -8.51 -6.01
CA VAL A 290 17.32 -7.92 -4.96
C VAL A 290 18.76 -7.73 -5.46
N VAL A 291 19.36 -8.76 -6.06
CA VAL A 291 20.72 -8.72 -6.60
C VAL A 291 20.83 -7.72 -7.76
N LEU A 292 19.86 -7.69 -8.66
CA LEU A 292 19.82 -6.74 -9.78
C LEU A 292 19.77 -5.30 -9.27
N THR A 293 18.89 -5.01 -8.30
CA THR A 293 18.77 -3.69 -7.69
C THR A 293 20.09 -3.26 -7.04
N LEU A 294 20.68 -4.12 -6.20
CA LEU A 294 21.96 -3.83 -5.56
C LEU A 294 23.09 -3.61 -6.57
N THR A 295 23.13 -4.42 -7.63
CA THR A 295 24.13 -4.30 -8.71
C THR A 295 23.99 -2.96 -9.42
N LEU A 296 22.78 -2.57 -9.82
CA LEU A 296 22.54 -1.30 -10.50
C LEU A 296 22.87 -0.10 -9.61
N LEU A 297 22.59 -0.18 -8.31
CA LEU A 297 22.95 0.86 -7.36
C LEU A 297 24.46 0.97 -7.16
N GLY A 298 25.17 -0.16 -7.07
CA GLY A 298 26.63 -0.19 -7.05
C GLY A 298 27.23 0.46 -8.31
N VAL A 299 26.66 0.16 -9.48
CA VAL A 299 27.03 0.82 -10.75
C VAL A 299 26.72 2.32 -10.70
N GLY A 300 25.56 2.72 -10.18
CA GLY A 300 25.20 4.13 -10.01
C GLY A 300 26.20 4.90 -9.16
N VAL A 301 26.60 4.33 -8.02
CA VAL A 301 27.63 4.88 -7.13
C VAL A 301 28.98 4.95 -7.83
N ALA A 302 29.38 3.89 -8.54
CA ALA A 302 30.65 3.86 -9.27
C ALA A 302 30.71 4.91 -10.39
N VAL A 303 29.61 5.10 -11.14
CA VAL A 303 29.50 6.13 -12.18
C VAL A 303 29.57 7.53 -11.56
N GLU A 304 28.88 7.76 -10.44
CA GLU A 304 28.95 9.05 -9.73
C GLU A 304 30.35 9.32 -9.16
N GLY A 305 31.03 8.29 -8.65
CA GLY A 305 32.41 8.39 -8.18
C GLY A 305 33.42 8.69 -9.28
N ARG A 306 33.25 8.12 -10.47
CA ARG A 306 34.07 8.48 -11.64
C ARG A 306 33.83 9.92 -12.09
N ARG A 307 32.62 10.44 -11.95
CA ARG A 307 32.24 11.79 -12.38
C ARG A 307 32.68 12.87 -11.40
N SER A 308 32.43 12.67 -10.12
CA SER A 308 32.53 13.72 -9.08
C SER A 308 33.45 13.32 -7.92
N GLY A 309 34.24 12.25 -8.10
CA GLY A 309 35.16 11.75 -7.08
C GLY A 309 34.45 11.25 -5.82
N PRO A 310 35.19 11.19 -4.69
CA PRO A 310 34.65 10.75 -3.40
C PRO A 310 33.45 11.58 -2.89
N VAL A 311 33.35 12.85 -3.28
CA VAL A 311 32.25 13.75 -2.88
C VAL A 311 30.93 13.30 -3.49
N GLY A 312 30.93 12.90 -4.77
CA GLY A 312 29.74 12.37 -5.45
C GLY A 312 29.24 11.08 -4.80
N VAL A 313 30.16 10.15 -4.50
CA VAL A 313 29.88 8.91 -3.76
C VAL A 313 29.28 9.23 -2.38
N GLY A 314 29.93 10.11 -1.63
CA GLY A 314 29.48 10.52 -0.31
C GLY A 314 28.06 11.10 -0.32
N ARG A 315 27.75 11.97 -1.28
CA ARG A 315 26.38 12.52 -1.44
C ARG A 315 25.35 11.44 -1.76
N TRP A 316 25.67 10.54 -2.68
CA TRP A 316 24.76 9.48 -3.11
C TRP A 316 24.42 8.54 -1.95
N LEU A 317 25.45 8.09 -1.22
CA LEU A 317 25.29 7.22 -0.05
C LEU A 317 24.61 7.94 1.11
N LEU A 318 24.96 9.21 1.39
CA LEU A 318 24.32 10.01 2.42
C LEU A 318 22.81 10.12 2.15
N ALA A 319 22.42 10.46 0.92
CA ALA A 319 21.02 10.57 0.55
C ALA A 319 20.30 9.21 0.64
N LEU A 320 20.88 8.14 0.08
CA LEU A 320 20.27 6.81 0.11
C LEU A 320 20.05 6.30 1.55
N VAL A 321 21.07 6.37 2.40
CA VAL A 321 21.00 5.88 3.79
C VAL A 321 20.06 6.73 4.62
N THR A 322 20.21 8.06 4.58
CA THR A 322 19.40 8.97 5.40
C THR A 322 17.93 8.88 5.01
N LEU A 323 17.61 8.86 3.72
CA LEU A 323 16.24 8.81 3.24
C LEU A 323 15.60 7.43 3.40
N SER A 324 16.38 6.35 3.36
CA SER A 324 15.89 5.02 3.77
C SER A 324 15.52 5.00 5.24
N GLY A 325 16.38 5.55 6.11
CA GLY A 325 16.11 5.70 7.54
C GLY A 325 14.86 6.55 7.79
N ALA A 326 14.73 7.69 7.11
CA ALA A 326 13.56 8.56 7.21
C ALA A 326 12.27 7.85 6.73
N ALA A 327 12.31 7.18 5.57
CA ALA A 327 11.17 6.50 4.97
C ALA A 327 10.66 5.31 5.79
N TYR A 328 11.53 4.66 6.56
CA TYR A 328 11.18 3.52 7.41
C TYR A 328 11.10 3.86 8.91
N SER A 329 11.35 5.12 9.28
CA SER A 329 11.50 5.56 10.67
C SER A 329 10.32 5.16 11.57
N VAL A 330 9.08 5.41 11.15
CA VAL A 330 7.90 5.08 11.96
C VAL A 330 7.76 3.58 12.21
N SER A 331 7.91 2.75 11.17
CA SER A 331 7.85 1.28 11.29
C SER A 331 9.00 0.72 12.11
N PHE A 332 10.17 1.36 12.05
CA PHE A 332 11.33 0.98 12.85
C PHE A 332 11.12 1.30 14.35
N LEU A 333 10.51 2.45 14.65
CA LEU A 333 10.18 2.87 16.02
C LEU A 333 9.06 2.03 16.65
N ALA A 334 8.15 1.48 15.85
CA ALA A 334 7.07 0.63 16.34
C ALA A 334 7.61 -0.73 16.81
N GLY A 335 7.06 -1.26 17.90
CA GLY A 335 7.41 -2.60 18.43
C GLY A 335 6.97 -3.77 17.55
N GLU A 336 6.19 -3.51 16.50
CA GLU A 336 5.66 -4.53 15.59
C GLU A 336 6.74 -5.05 14.62
N ARG A 337 6.90 -6.38 14.52
CA ARG A 337 7.82 -7.04 13.58
C ARG A 337 7.04 -7.69 12.44
N TRP A 338 6.41 -6.87 11.62
CA TRP A 338 5.53 -7.33 10.54
C TRP A 338 5.86 -6.61 9.22
N PRO A 339 6.59 -7.24 8.28
CA PRO A 339 7.13 -6.59 7.09
C PRO A 339 6.10 -6.53 5.95
N THR A 340 4.91 -6.00 6.24
CA THR A 340 3.83 -5.85 5.25
C THR A 340 4.16 -4.82 4.19
N TYR A 341 3.85 -5.12 2.93
CA TYR A 341 4.09 -4.25 1.80
C TYR A 341 3.32 -2.93 1.91
N ARG A 342 2.12 -2.89 2.50
CA ARG A 342 1.41 -1.62 2.75
C ARG A 342 2.21 -0.61 3.58
N THR A 343 3.21 -1.07 4.34
CA THR A 343 4.11 -0.20 5.12
C THR A 343 5.42 0.17 4.43
N LEU A 344 5.70 -0.36 3.24
CA LEU A 344 6.98 -0.20 2.54
C LEU A 344 6.95 0.83 1.40
N ASN A 345 5.78 1.41 1.08
CA ASN A 345 5.60 2.39 -0.01
C ASN A 345 6.73 3.44 -0.11
N ALA A 346 7.02 4.13 0.99
CA ALA A 346 8.05 5.17 1.01
C ALA A 346 9.46 4.60 0.85
N LEU A 347 9.78 3.49 1.51
CA LEU A 347 11.10 2.86 1.44
C LEU A 347 11.37 2.34 0.02
N THR A 348 10.49 1.51 -0.53
CA THR A 348 10.57 1.02 -1.91
C THR A 348 10.65 2.18 -2.90
N GLY A 349 9.90 3.27 -2.68
CA GLY A 349 9.97 4.45 -3.52
C GLY A 349 11.34 5.15 -3.53
N VAL A 350 12.00 5.27 -2.37
CA VAL A 350 13.37 5.81 -2.28
C VAL A 350 14.33 4.94 -3.09
N TRP A 351 14.29 3.61 -2.91
CA TRP A 351 15.14 2.69 -3.65
C TRP A 351 14.83 2.70 -5.16
N ALA A 352 13.56 2.83 -5.56
CA ALA A 352 13.15 2.94 -6.95
C ALA A 352 13.70 4.20 -7.64
N VAL A 353 13.74 5.33 -6.93
CA VAL A 353 14.37 6.57 -7.42
C VAL A 353 15.84 6.32 -7.73
N PHE A 354 16.59 5.75 -6.79
CA PHE A 354 18.02 5.50 -6.98
C PHE A 354 18.28 4.43 -8.03
N PHE A 355 17.42 3.42 -8.16
CA PHE A 355 17.46 2.43 -9.22
C PHE A 355 17.32 3.09 -10.60
N ALA A 356 16.24 3.87 -10.80
CA ALA A 356 15.99 4.57 -12.06
C ALA A 356 17.12 5.58 -12.37
N ALA A 357 17.60 6.30 -11.36
CA ALA A 357 18.71 7.22 -11.47
C ALA A 357 20.01 6.54 -11.92
N SER A 358 20.30 5.37 -11.35
CA SER A 358 21.50 4.59 -11.67
C SER A 358 21.48 4.10 -13.11
N LEU A 359 20.32 3.63 -13.58
CA LEU A 359 20.14 3.20 -14.96
C LEU A 359 20.29 4.38 -15.95
N VAL A 360 19.68 5.54 -15.64
CA VAL A 360 19.84 6.76 -16.44
C VAL A 360 21.30 7.22 -16.45
N ASN A 361 22.00 7.14 -15.31
CA ASN A 361 23.41 7.48 -15.20
C ASN A 361 24.30 6.57 -16.01
N LEU A 362 24.06 5.26 -15.96
CA LEU A 362 24.78 4.30 -16.79
C LEU A 362 24.61 4.62 -18.28
N GLY A 363 23.41 5.03 -18.69
CA GLY A 363 23.16 5.51 -20.06
C GLY A 363 24.02 6.70 -20.48
N THR A 364 24.57 7.49 -19.55
CA THR A 364 25.48 8.60 -19.89
C THR A 364 26.90 8.16 -20.23
N VAL A 365 27.27 6.91 -19.92
CA VAL A 365 28.59 6.33 -20.28
C VAL A 365 28.71 6.14 -21.79
N TRP A 366 27.60 5.93 -22.51
CA TRP A 366 27.56 5.80 -23.97
C TRP A 366 26.69 6.90 -24.59
N PRO A 367 27.22 8.10 -24.88
CA PRO A 367 26.40 9.27 -25.19
C PRO A 367 25.44 9.11 -26.38
N LYS A 368 25.84 8.35 -27.40
CA LYS A 368 25.04 8.16 -28.64
C LYS A 368 23.81 7.27 -28.44
N HIS A 369 23.96 6.15 -27.72
CA HIS A 369 22.92 5.11 -27.62
C HIS A 369 22.43 4.86 -26.19
N GLY A 370 23.28 5.13 -25.19
CA GLY A 370 23.02 4.83 -23.79
C GLY A 370 21.78 5.50 -23.21
N PRO A 371 21.44 6.77 -23.50
CA PRO A 371 20.20 7.37 -22.99
C PRO A 371 18.93 6.70 -23.54
N ARG A 372 18.96 6.25 -24.80
CA ARG A 372 17.85 5.50 -25.41
C ARG A 372 17.74 4.10 -24.80
N MET A 373 18.87 3.42 -24.63
CA MET A 373 18.93 2.11 -23.98
C MET A 373 18.45 2.15 -22.53
N ALA A 374 18.89 3.13 -21.74
CA ALA A 374 18.43 3.31 -20.35
C ALA A 374 16.92 3.55 -20.28
N THR A 375 16.38 4.36 -21.20
CA THR A 375 14.93 4.58 -21.29
C THR A 375 14.21 3.30 -21.68
N ALA A 376 14.71 2.56 -22.68
CA ALA A 376 14.13 1.30 -23.12
C ALA A 376 14.13 0.23 -22.02
N LEU A 377 15.23 0.08 -21.29
CA LEU A 377 15.34 -0.83 -20.16
C LEU A 377 14.39 -0.45 -19.02
N LEU A 378 14.27 0.85 -18.71
CA LEU A 378 13.32 1.33 -17.73
C LEU A 378 11.87 1.10 -18.20
N THR A 379 11.58 1.30 -19.49
CA THR A 379 10.27 0.98 -20.07
C THR A 379 9.96 -0.51 -19.97
N ALA A 380 10.90 -1.38 -20.32
CA ALA A 380 10.74 -2.83 -20.20
C ALA A 380 10.48 -3.24 -18.75
N PHE A 381 11.25 -2.69 -17.80
CA PHE A 381 11.06 -2.93 -16.37
C PHE A 381 9.68 -2.49 -15.87
N VAL A 382 9.22 -1.29 -16.24
CA VAL A 382 7.90 -0.79 -15.84
C VAL A 382 6.77 -1.57 -16.49
N ALA A 383 6.91 -1.94 -17.76
CA ALA A 383 5.93 -2.77 -18.46
C ALA A 383 5.83 -4.17 -17.83
N PHE A 384 6.98 -4.81 -17.54
CA PHE A 384 7.01 -6.09 -16.82
C PHE A 384 6.40 -5.98 -15.43
N SER A 385 6.74 -4.92 -14.67
CA SER A 385 6.17 -4.69 -13.34
C SER A 385 4.66 -4.43 -13.39
N ALA A 386 4.16 -3.79 -14.44
CA ALA A 386 2.73 -3.57 -14.65
C ALA A 386 1.98 -4.88 -14.97
N LEU A 387 2.58 -5.75 -15.81
CA LEU A 387 2.03 -7.08 -16.08
C LEU A 387 2.00 -7.93 -14.80
N LEU A 388 3.11 -7.95 -14.06
CA LEU A 388 3.21 -8.67 -12.80
C LEU A 388 2.19 -8.15 -11.78
N ALA A 389 2.01 -6.83 -11.68
CA ALA A 389 1.01 -6.24 -10.79
C ALA A 389 -0.43 -6.59 -11.18
N HIS A 390 -0.72 -6.69 -12.48
CA HIS A 390 -2.03 -7.15 -12.97
C HIS A 390 -2.29 -8.60 -12.58
N GLU A 391 -1.34 -9.49 -12.87
CA GLU A 391 -1.44 -10.93 -12.55
C GLU A 391 -1.54 -11.15 -11.04
N GLN A 392 -0.66 -10.53 -10.25
CA GLN A 392 -0.69 -10.64 -8.78
C GLN A 392 -1.99 -10.11 -8.19
N SER A 393 -2.52 -8.99 -8.70
CA SER A 393 -3.82 -8.47 -8.24
C SER A 393 -4.97 -9.44 -8.50
N LEU A 394 -4.95 -10.14 -9.64
CA LEU A 394 -5.95 -11.14 -9.96
C LEU A 394 -5.78 -12.43 -9.16
N GLU A 395 -4.60 -13.03 -9.23
CA GLU A 395 -4.33 -14.38 -8.72
C GLU A 395 -4.14 -14.43 -7.20
N LEU A 396 -3.71 -13.32 -6.59
CA LEU A 396 -3.42 -13.27 -5.16
C LEU A 396 -4.47 -12.49 -4.35
N PHE A 397 -5.34 -11.70 -4.99
CA PHE A 397 -6.46 -11.03 -4.32
C PHE A 397 -7.81 -11.47 -4.90
N ALA A 398 -8.12 -11.04 -6.13
CA ALA A 398 -9.50 -11.08 -6.61
C ALA A 398 -10.06 -12.51 -6.75
N LEU A 399 -9.31 -13.42 -7.38
CA LEU A 399 -9.77 -14.78 -7.63
C LEU A 399 -9.86 -15.62 -6.35
N PRO A 400 -8.84 -15.67 -5.45
CA PRO A 400 -8.97 -16.40 -4.20
C PRO A 400 -10.11 -15.87 -3.33
N GLN A 401 -10.21 -14.55 -3.15
CA GLN A 401 -11.25 -13.95 -2.30
C GLN A 401 -12.65 -14.11 -2.91
N GLY A 402 -12.78 -14.05 -4.23
CA GLY A 402 -14.04 -14.35 -4.93
C GLY A 402 -14.48 -15.80 -4.74
N ARG A 403 -13.55 -16.76 -4.75
CA ARG A 403 -13.84 -18.18 -4.48
C ARG A 403 -14.24 -18.41 -3.01
N GLU A 404 -13.56 -17.79 -2.06
CA GLU A 404 -13.96 -17.81 -0.64
C GLU A 404 -15.41 -17.32 -0.49
N LEU A 405 -15.71 -16.17 -1.09
CA LEU A 405 -17.06 -15.60 -1.02
C LEU A 405 -18.10 -16.52 -1.67
N ALA A 406 -17.79 -17.14 -2.80
CA ALA A 406 -18.71 -18.04 -3.50
C ALA A 406 -19.08 -19.28 -2.67
N VAL A 407 -18.10 -19.91 -2.00
CA VAL A 407 -18.36 -21.05 -1.09
C VAL A 407 -19.24 -20.62 0.08
N MET A 408 -18.94 -19.46 0.68
CA MET A 408 -19.77 -18.94 1.76
C MET A 408 -21.19 -18.60 1.29
N GLN A 409 -21.34 -18.06 0.07
CA GLN A 409 -22.63 -17.71 -0.51
C GLN A 409 -23.50 -18.95 -0.78
N GLU A 410 -22.90 -20.05 -1.23
CA GLU A 410 -23.60 -21.33 -1.37
C GLU A 410 -24.15 -21.79 -0.02
N GLY A 411 -23.33 -21.78 1.03
CA GLY A 411 -23.78 -22.11 2.38
C GLY A 411 -24.83 -21.16 2.95
N ALA A 412 -24.66 -19.85 2.71
CA ALA A 412 -25.63 -18.83 3.10
C ALA A 412 -26.99 -19.02 2.42
N SER A 413 -27.03 -19.58 1.20
CA SER A 413 -28.26 -19.85 0.45
C SER A 413 -29.17 -20.90 1.11
N LEU A 414 -28.59 -21.78 1.92
CA LEU A 414 -29.29 -22.84 2.64
C LEU A 414 -29.99 -22.36 3.91
N VAL A 415 -29.69 -21.14 4.37
CA VAL A 415 -30.32 -20.57 5.57
C VAL A 415 -31.80 -20.30 5.29
N VAL A 416 -32.67 -20.98 6.02
CA VAL A 416 -34.13 -20.80 6.02
C VAL A 416 -34.54 -20.25 7.40
N PRO A 417 -34.93 -18.97 7.51
CA PRO A 417 -35.21 -18.30 8.78
C PRO A 417 -36.16 -19.06 9.72
N ASP A 418 -37.26 -19.60 9.19
CA ASP A 418 -38.30 -20.28 9.98
C ASP A 418 -37.77 -21.51 10.74
N ARG A 419 -36.67 -22.11 10.26
CA ARG A 419 -36.06 -23.30 10.87
C ARG A 419 -34.94 -22.97 11.86
N LYS A 420 -34.49 -21.71 11.90
CA LYS A 420 -33.34 -21.25 12.71
C LYS A 420 -32.16 -22.25 12.70
N PRO A 421 -31.62 -22.60 11.51
CA PRO A 421 -30.66 -23.68 11.37
C PRO A 421 -29.38 -23.40 12.16
N ARG A 422 -28.73 -24.48 12.62
CA ARG A 422 -27.38 -24.47 13.17
C ARG A 422 -26.38 -24.54 12.02
N VAL A 423 -25.63 -23.47 11.81
CA VAL A 423 -24.61 -23.33 10.78
C VAL A 423 -23.24 -23.49 11.42
N PHE A 424 -22.44 -24.41 10.89
CA PHE A 424 -21.02 -24.50 11.18
C PHE A 424 -20.20 -24.11 9.96
N VAL A 425 -19.26 -23.18 10.14
CA VAL A 425 -18.23 -22.90 9.14
C VAL A 425 -16.94 -23.58 9.55
N LEU A 426 -16.53 -24.58 8.78
CA LEU A 426 -15.22 -25.18 8.93
C LEU A 426 -14.20 -24.27 8.27
N THR A 427 -13.39 -23.58 9.07
CA THR A 427 -12.44 -22.58 8.60
C THR A 427 -11.33 -23.22 7.78
N ALA A 428 -10.86 -22.48 6.77
CA ALA A 428 -9.72 -22.90 5.96
C ALA A 428 -8.41 -22.53 6.65
N ARG A 429 -7.33 -23.23 6.32
CA ARG A 429 -5.96 -22.84 6.70
C ARG A 429 -5.29 -22.11 5.55
N GLN A 430 -4.18 -21.42 5.82
CA GLN A 430 -3.37 -20.82 4.74
C GLN A 430 -2.90 -21.86 3.70
N SER A 431 -2.68 -23.12 4.12
CA SER A 431 -2.37 -24.23 3.20
C SER A 431 -3.51 -24.59 2.25
N ASP A 432 -4.75 -24.21 2.57
CA ASP A 432 -5.93 -24.47 1.75
C ASP A 432 -6.18 -23.35 0.72
N SER A 433 -5.31 -22.33 0.67
CA SER A 433 -5.41 -21.23 -0.29
C SER A 433 -5.44 -21.76 -1.72
N THR A 434 -6.22 -21.06 -2.56
CA THR A 434 -6.26 -21.27 -4.02
C THR A 434 -5.33 -20.33 -4.77
N ALA A 435 -4.65 -19.43 -4.07
CA ALA A 435 -3.57 -18.65 -4.63
C ALA A 435 -2.34 -19.54 -4.87
N PRO A 436 -1.52 -19.25 -5.91
CA PRO A 436 -0.30 -20.01 -6.18
C PRO A 436 0.72 -19.93 -5.02
N PHE A 437 0.79 -18.80 -4.34
CA PHE A 437 1.57 -18.60 -3.12
C PHE A 437 0.89 -17.55 -2.23
N HIS A 438 1.44 -17.31 -1.04
CA HIS A 438 0.95 -16.27 -0.14
C HIS A 438 2.11 -15.51 0.51
N TYR A 439 1.83 -14.27 0.91
CA TYR A 439 2.72 -13.46 1.72
C TYR A 439 1.92 -12.74 2.80
N LEU A 440 2.18 -13.14 4.05
CA LEU A 440 1.53 -12.62 5.24
C LEU A 440 -0.01 -12.55 5.09
N ASP A 441 -0.62 -11.49 5.62
CA ASP A 441 -2.05 -11.21 5.55
C ASP A 441 -2.47 -10.42 4.30
N GLU A 442 -1.58 -10.25 3.32
CA GLU A 442 -1.81 -9.36 2.16
C GLU A 442 -2.03 -10.14 0.86
N PHE A 443 -1.03 -10.87 0.39
CA PHE A 443 -1.08 -11.53 -0.92
C PHE A 443 -1.42 -13.00 -0.74
N GLY A 444 -2.41 -13.51 -1.47
CA GLY A 444 -2.80 -14.93 -1.44
C GLY A 444 -3.33 -15.43 -0.10
N SER A 445 -3.55 -14.51 0.85
CA SER A 445 -4.03 -14.79 2.19
C SER A 445 -5.43 -15.40 2.13
N VAL A 446 -5.67 -16.42 2.95
CA VAL A 446 -7.01 -16.93 3.23
C VAL A 446 -7.68 -16.01 4.25
N SER A 447 -8.85 -15.46 3.92
CA SER A 447 -9.60 -14.55 4.80
C SER A 447 -10.29 -15.30 5.92
N VAL A 448 -10.95 -16.42 5.61
CA VAL A 448 -11.70 -17.23 6.57
C VAL A 448 -10.83 -18.13 7.44
N ASP A 449 -9.52 -17.90 7.49
CA ASP A 449 -8.61 -18.56 8.43
C ASP A 449 -8.87 -18.12 9.89
N ALA A 450 -9.51 -16.96 10.05
CA ALA A 450 -9.99 -16.45 11.31
C ALA A 450 -11.52 -16.60 11.44
N GLU A 451 -11.97 -17.16 12.56
CA GLU A 451 -13.40 -17.41 12.84
C GLU A 451 -14.26 -16.13 12.79
N TRP A 452 -13.70 -14.99 13.20
CA TRP A 452 -14.41 -13.72 13.14
C TRP A 452 -14.70 -13.32 11.69
N VAL A 453 -13.81 -13.58 10.73
CA VAL A 453 -14.06 -13.29 9.31
C VAL A 453 -15.17 -14.18 8.77
N ALA A 454 -15.13 -15.49 9.07
CA ALA A 454 -16.18 -16.43 8.68
C ALA A 454 -17.57 -15.99 9.18
N LYS A 455 -17.65 -15.52 10.44
CA LYS A 455 -18.87 -14.98 11.03
C LYS A 455 -19.38 -13.75 10.28
N GLU A 456 -18.51 -12.77 10.07
CA GLU A 456 -18.88 -11.48 9.47
C GLU A 456 -19.21 -11.63 7.98
N MET A 457 -18.50 -12.50 7.26
CA MET A 457 -18.77 -12.83 5.86
C MET A 457 -20.13 -13.53 5.70
N LEU A 458 -20.44 -14.54 6.52
CA LEU A 458 -21.75 -15.19 6.51
C LEU A 458 -22.86 -14.20 6.85
N LYS A 459 -22.66 -13.38 7.88
CA LYS A 459 -23.62 -12.36 8.30
C LYS A 459 -23.92 -11.36 7.18
N ALA A 460 -22.90 -10.89 6.47
CA ALA A 460 -23.07 -10.00 5.32
C ALA A 460 -23.92 -10.64 4.21
N LEU A 461 -23.63 -11.90 3.85
CA LEU A 461 -24.39 -12.62 2.82
C LEU A 461 -25.84 -12.91 3.23
N VAL A 462 -26.08 -13.29 4.48
CA VAL A 462 -27.46 -13.48 4.98
C VAL A 462 -28.22 -12.16 5.01
N LYS A 463 -27.55 -11.04 5.32
CA LYS A 463 -28.14 -9.69 5.26
C LYS A 463 -28.53 -9.28 3.84
N GLU A 464 -27.74 -9.65 2.83
CA GLU A 464 -28.10 -9.42 1.42
C GLU A 464 -29.35 -10.23 1.02
N ARG A 465 -29.49 -11.47 1.50
CA ARG A 465 -30.68 -12.30 1.24
C ARG A 465 -31.95 -11.80 1.95
N PHE A 466 -31.79 -11.28 3.17
CA PHE A 466 -32.89 -10.81 4.00
C PHE A 466 -32.73 -9.33 4.36
N PRO A 467 -32.82 -8.40 3.38
CA PRO A 467 -32.46 -6.99 3.58
C PRO A 467 -33.37 -6.28 4.58
N ARG A 468 -34.63 -6.73 4.72
CA ARG A 468 -35.62 -6.18 5.66
C ARG A 468 -35.36 -6.57 7.13
N GLU A 469 -34.61 -7.65 7.36
CA GLU A 469 -34.32 -8.12 8.72
C GLU A 469 -33.29 -7.22 9.40
N ARG A 470 -33.65 -6.63 10.54
CA ARG A 470 -32.75 -5.71 11.25
C ARG A 470 -31.54 -6.43 11.83
N ASP A 471 -31.76 -7.60 12.44
CA ASP A 471 -30.70 -8.45 12.96
C ASP A 471 -30.80 -9.85 12.37
N VAL A 472 -29.94 -10.12 11.39
CA VAL A 472 -29.86 -11.44 10.75
C VAL A 472 -29.19 -12.50 11.61
N SER A 473 -28.52 -12.10 12.70
CA SER A 473 -27.84 -13.05 13.61
C SER A 473 -28.85 -13.93 14.36
N GLY A 474 -30.10 -13.47 14.49
CA GLY A 474 -31.19 -14.25 15.09
C GLY A 474 -31.81 -15.30 14.17
N LEU A 475 -31.44 -15.32 12.88
CA LEU A 475 -32.01 -16.24 11.88
C LEU A 475 -31.33 -17.61 11.85
N TYR A 476 -30.20 -17.76 12.53
CA TYR A 476 -29.41 -19.00 12.59
C TYR A 476 -28.59 -19.06 13.88
N ARG A 477 -28.14 -20.25 14.26
CA ARG A 477 -27.11 -20.43 15.30
C ARG A 477 -25.77 -20.62 14.62
N PHE A 478 -24.74 -19.89 15.04
CA PHE A 478 -23.44 -19.90 14.39
C PHE A 478 -22.37 -20.52 15.27
N ALA A 479 -21.53 -21.35 14.65
CA ALA A 479 -20.21 -21.68 15.17
C ALA A 479 -19.22 -21.77 13.99
N ALA A 480 -17.94 -21.56 14.27
CA ALA A 480 -16.87 -21.78 13.31
C ALA A 480 -15.66 -22.36 14.03
N GLY A 481 -14.80 -23.01 13.27
CA GLY A 481 -13.53 -23.50 13.80
C GLY A 481 -12.78 -24.37 12.78
N PRO A 482 -11.50 -24.68 13.06
CA PRO A 482 -10.63 -25.40 12.13
C PRO A 482 -10.82 -26.93 12.16
N VAL A 483 -11.65 -27.44 13.06
CA VAL A 483 -11.90 -28.88 13.26
C VAL A 483 -13.34 -29.17 12.87
N ALA A 484 -13.52 -30.23 12.08
CA ALA A 484 -14.85 -30.68 11.68
C ALA A 484 -15.66 -31.05 12.93
N PRO A 485 -16.92 -30.60 13.05
CA PRO A 485 -17.75 -30.93 14.19
C PRO A 485 -18.19 -32.40 14.11
N GLU A 486 -18.62 -32.97 15.24
CA GLU A 486 -19.23 -34.30 15.23
C GLU A 486 -20.44 -34.33 14.28
N PRO A 487 -20.60 -35.40 13.48
CA PRO A 487 -21.76 -35.56 12.61
C PRO A 487 -23.05 -35.48 13.45
N ARG A 488 -24.03 -34.66 13.01
CA ARG A 488 -25.37 -34.37 13.63
C ARG A 488 -25.48 -33.10 14.49
N ASN A 489 -24.37 -32.42 14.79
CA ASN A 489 -24.43 -31.20 15.62
C ASN A 489 -24.88 -29.94 14.86
N TYR A 490 -24.89 -29.97 13.53
CA TYR A 490 -25.21 -28.83 12.68
C TYR A 490 -26.07 -29.24 11.49
N ASP A 491 -26.95 -28.34 11.07
CA ASP A 491 -27.90 -28.56 9.98
C ASP A 491 -27.29 -28.11 8.64
N ILE A 492 -26.36 -27.14 8.68
CA ILE A 492 -25.59 -26.64 7.54
C ILE A 492 -24.11 -26.66 7.91
N LEU A 493 -23.30 -27.34 7.09
CA LEU A 493 -21.84 -27.34 7.19
C LEU A 493 -21.25 -26.66 5.95
N ILE A 494 -20.59 -25.52 6.15
CA ILE A 494 -19.87 -24.79 5.11
C ILE A 494 -18.39 -25.17 5.23
N ASP A 495 -17.90 -26.02 4.33
CA ASP A 495 -16.50 -26.46 4.33
C ASP A 495 -15.64 -25.52 3.49
N MET A 496 -15.00 -24.55 4.13
CA MET A 496 -14.17 -23.55 3.46
C MET A 496 -12.88 -24.12 2.88
N ARG A 497 -12.53 -25.39 3.16
CA ARG A 497 -11.35 -26.05 2.55
C ARG A 497 -11.62 -26.50 1.12
N ARG A 498 -12.89 -26.52 0.70
CA ARG A 498 -13.31 -26.91 -0.66
C ARG A 498 -13.03 -25.87 -1.74
N GLN A 499 -12.29 -24.80 -1.44
CA GLN A 499 -11.98 -23.75 -2.42
C GLN A 499 -11.29 -24.29 -3.69
N ARG A 500 -10.59 -25.43 -3.61
CA ARG A 500 -9.98 -26.13 -4.77
C ARG A 500 -10.94 -27.05 -5.54
N VAL A 501 -12.14 -27.33 -5.01
CA VAL A 501 -13.01 -28.45 -5.43
C VAL A 501 -14.27 -27.98 -6.16
N SER A 502 -14.39 -26.70 -6.54
CA SER A 502 -15.55 -26.20 -7.31
C SER A 502 -15.57 -26.69 -8.77
N ALA A 503 -15.85 -27.97 -8.92
CA ALA A 503 -16.63 -28.58 -10.00
C ALA A 503 -17.54 -29.73 -9.48
N VAL A 504 -17.57 -30.10 -8.19
CA VAL A 504 -18.38 -31.24 -7.72
C VAL A 504 -19.13 -30.96 -6.41
N ASN A 505 -20.44 -30.76 -6.57
CA ASN A 505 -21.59 -30.89 -5.66
C ASN A 505 -21.42 -30.66 -4.13
N PRO A 506 -22.26 -29.80 -3.53
CA PRO A 506 -22.43 -29.77 -2.08
C PRO A 506 -23.00 -31.12 -1.60
N ILE A 507 -22.42 -31.68 -0.53
CA ILE A 507 -23.01 -32.83 0.15
C ILE A 507 -24.16 -32.29 0.99
N LEU A 508 -25.36 -32.29 0.43
CA LEU A 508 -26.59 -32.28 1.22
C LEU A 508 -26.56 -33.55 2.08
N GLN A 509 -26.38 -33.40 3.40
CA GLN A 509 -26.76 -34.48 4.30
C GLN A 509 -28.28 -34.63 4.17
N LYS A 510 -28.71 -35.71 3.51
CA LYS A 510 -30.14 -36.02 3.36
C LYS A 510 -30.75 -36.11 4.77
N PRO A 511 -31.83 -35.38 5.07
CA PRO A 511 -32.66 -35.73 6.22
C PRO A 511 -33.25 -37.13 5.96
N ARG A 512 -33.25 -37.97 7.00
CA ARG A 512 -34.14 -39.14 7.02
C ARG A 512 -35.50 -38.71 7.54
#